data_AF-C1L3W9-F1
#
_entry.id   AF-C1L3W9-F1
#
_cell.length_a   1.000
_cell.length_b   1.000
_cell.length_c   1.000
_cell.angle_alpha   90.00
_cell.angle_beta   90.00
_cell.angle_gamma   90.00
#
_symmetry.space_group_name_H-M   'P 1'
#
loop_
_entity.id
_entity.type
_entity.pdbx_description
1 polymer ?
#
loop_
_entity_poly.entity_id
_entity_poly.type
_entity_poly.pdbx_seq_one_letter_code
_entity_poly.pdbx_strand_id
1 'polypeptide(L)'
;MPHPGLKVSTNPNFDGRVKDIDPNFIENLIALVPHLLAPVNLVVKKINGQEVTCRELFTYFKAYIKIYESDTLPEPRSMLEATAEANNLNAILTCQEMYSEAMSKICGPDRPYINPTDLDAAHLKTYKAAVEKFNTIPKMGGEAFSADYLERLKETLKQLGEDYRMSNSKKDIFKTFRTPAVLAVVLLIFHIITGLSEFVGLSMVSGILALPFYIALISLFTWLFLSYTGRAPELASAIDQSAEIVINKVFNPAIQIVGNRGMTHLVNGNIVLIEQHEVEIQLRGCVFVFIKYVLLEKLYIHIIYFSSDYCDCIFL
;
A
#
# COMPACT_ATOMS: atom_id res chain seq x y z
N MET A 1 56.71 -10.86 13.49
CA MET A 1 56.80 -9.57 14.21
C MET A 1 57.95 -9.63 15.20
N PRO A 2 58.84 -8.62 15.25
CA PRO A 2 59.87 -8.49 16.28
C PRO A 2 59.29 -8.37 17.69
N HIS A 3 60.14 -8.38 18.71
CA HIS A 3 59.74 -8.06 20.08
C HIS A 3 59.50 -6.54 20.22
N PRO A 4 58.44 -6.06 20.93
CA PRO A 4 58.08 -4.63 21.00
C PRO A 4 58.98 -3.78 21.93
N GLY A 5 59.93 -4.40 22.60
CA GLY A 5 60.87 -3.77 23.54
C GLY A 5 60.51 -4.02 25.00
N LEU A 6 61.51 -4.00 25.88
CA LEU A 6 61.31 -4.33 27.31
C LEU A 6 60.37 -3.36 28.02
N LYS A 7 60.39 -2.07 27.66
CA LYS A 7 59.46 -1.07 28.21
C LYS A 7 57.99 -1.45 27.97
N VAL A 8 57.67 -2.02 26.81
CA VAL A 8 56.32 -2.49 26.49
C VAL A 8 55.99 -3.77 27.27
N SER A 9 56.95 -4.70 27.36
CA SER A 9 56.71 -6.02 27.95
C SER A 9 56.75 -6.07 29.49
N THR A 10 57.41 -5.12 30.16
CA THR A 10 57.66 -5.18 31.62
C THR A 10 57.10 -4.02 32.42
N ASN A 11 56.72 -2.89 31.79
CA ASN A 11 56.17 -1.75 32.50
C ASN A 11 54.64 -1.90 32.65
N PRO A 12 54.11 -2.08 33.88
CA PRO A 12 52.66 -2.19 34.09
C PRO A 12 51.90 -0.89 33.78
N ASN A 13 52.60 0.24 33.69
CA ASN A 13 52.03 1.56 33.39
C ASN A 13 52.25 1.98 31.93
N PHE A 14 52.61 1.04 31.04
CA PHE A 14 52.73 1.35 29.61
C PHE A 14 51.38 1.77 29.03
N ASP A 15 51.33 2.94 28.37
CA ASP A 15 50.11 3.61 27.91
C ASP A 15 49.97 3.63 26.38
N GLY A 16 50.77 2.84 25.65
CA GLY A 16 50.68 2.73 24.19
C GLY A 16 51.46 3.80 23.41
N ARG A 17 52.23 4.68 24.07
CA ARG A 17 53.02 5.71 23.38
C ARG A 17 54.11 5.12 22.49
N VAL A 18 54.10 5.52 21.21
CA VAL A 18 55.04 5.05 20.17
C VAL A 18 56.51 5.25 20.54
N LYS A 19 56.84 6.37 21.21
CA LYS A 19 58.23 6.68 21.62
C LYS A 19 58.86 5.66 22.57
N ASP A 20 58.04 4.84 23.22
CA ASP A 20 58.48 3.82 24.18
C ASP A 20 58.46 2.40 23.59
N ILE A 21 58.13 2.27 22.30
CA ILE A 21 58.12 1.02 21.53
C ILE A 21 59.43 0.92 20.73
N ASP A 22 59.95 -0.30 20.61
CA ASP A 22 61.14 -0.59 19.82
C ASP A 22 60.96 -0.14 18.34
N PRO A 23 61.91 0.63 17.76
CA PRO A 23 61.80 1.11 16.39
C PRO A 23 61.66 0.00 15.34
N ASN A 24 62.34 -1.12 15.52
CA ASN A 24 62.27 -2.25 14.58
C ASN A 24 60.87 -2.91 14.63
N PHE A 25 60.23 -2.94 15.80
CA PHE A 25 58.83 -3.35 15.91
C PHE A 25 57.90 -2.40 15.15
N ILE A 26 58.10 -1.09 15.30
CA ILE A 26 57.30 -0.06 14.62
C ILE A 26 57.42 -0.18 13.10
N GLU A 27 58.64 -0.31 12.57
CA GLU A 27 58.88 -0.47 11.13
C GLU A 27 58.12 -1.67 10.56
N ASN A 28 58.18 -2.81 11.25
CA ASN A 28 57.44 -4.01 10.84
C ASN A 28 55.93 -3.87 11.03
N LEU A 29 55.46 -3.10 12.02
CA LEU A 29 54.04 -2.84 12.23
C LEU A 29 53.47 -1.94 11.12
N ILE A 30 54.24 -0.92 10.71
CA ILE A 30 53.92 -0.05 9.57
C ILE A 30 53.82 -0.86 8.28
N ALA A 31 54.62 -1.91 8.12
CA ALA A 31 54.49 -2.84 6.99
C ALA A 31 53.28 -3.79 7.17
N LEU A 32 53.07 -4.34 8.37
CA LEU A 32 52.04 -5.35 8.66
C LEU A 32 50.61 -4.82 8.48
N VAL A 33 50.32 -3.62 9.00
CA VAL A 33 48.94 -3.09 9.01
C VAL A 33 48.39 -2.94 7.58
N PRO A 34 49.11 -2.33 6.61
CA PRO A 34 48.69 -2.34 5.21
C PRO A 34 48.62 -3.74 4.60
N HIS A 35 49.53 -4.65 4.95
CA HIS A 35 49.46 -6.04 4.46
C HIS A 35 48.15 -6.74 4.87
N LEU A 36 47.58 -6.40 6.03
CA LEU A 36 46.31 -6.97 6.51
C LEU A 36 45.08 -6.19 6.07
N LEU A 37 45.15 -4.85 6.07
CA LEU A 37 43.97 -3.97 6.00
C LEU A 37 43.93 -3.05 4.78
N ALA A 38 44.95 -3.07 3.91
CA ALA A 38 44.87 -2.30 2.66
C ALA A 38 43.69 -2.79 1.80
N PRO A 39 43.00 -1.90 1.06
CA PRO A 39 41.79 -2.25 0.30
C PRO A 39 41.94 -3.46 -0.63
N VAL A 40 43.13 -3.61 -1.24
CA VAL A 40 43.46 -4.74 -2.13
C VAL A 40 43.60 -6.08 -1.42
N ASN A 41 43.88 -6.06 -0.11
CA ASN A 41 44.10 -7.25 0.71
C ASN A 41 42.84 -7.68 1.51
N LEU A 42 41.76 -6.88 1.46
CA LEU A 42 40.53 -7.19 2.18
C LEU A 42 39.82 -8.39 1.55
N VAL A 43 39.71 -9.47 2.33
CA VAL A 43 39.00 -10.69 1.90
C VAL A 43 37.56 -10.63 2.38
N VAL A 44 36.61 -10.65 1.44
CA VAL A 44 35.18 -10.75 1.75
C VAL A 44 34.91 -12.06 2.48
N LYS A 45 34.19 -12.00 3.60
CA LYS A 45 33.85 -13.19 4.38
C LYS A 45 33.01 -14.13 3.53
N LYS A 46 33.43 -15.40 3.46
CA LYS A 46 32.68 -16.47 2.82
C LYS A 46 32.25 -17.55 3.81
N ILE A 47 31.03 -18.04 3.67
CA ILE A 47 30.50 -19.22 4.37
C ILE A 47 29.93 -20.14 3.28
N ASN A 48 30.36 -21.40 3.25
CA ASN A 48 30.07 -22.33 2.14
C ASN A 48 30.50 -21.83 0.74
N GLY A 49 31.57 -21.03 0.66
CA GLY A 49 32.00 -20.43 -0.60
C GLY A 49 31.13 -19.26 -1.11
N GLN A 50 30.03 -18.94 -0.43
CA GLN A 50 29.18 -17.78 -0.70
C GLN A 50 29.69 -16.56 0.07
N GLU A 51 29.69 -15.39 -0.58
CA GLU A 51 29.96 -14.12 0.09
C GLU A 51 28.84 -13.76 1.06
N VAL A 52 29.21 -13.19 2.20
CA VAL A 52 28.30 -12.90 3.32
C VAL A 52 28.21 -11.40 3.51
N THR A 53 26.99 -10.86 3.45
CA THR A 53 26.69 -9.46 3.73
C THR A 53 26.71 -9.17 5.24
N CYS A 54 26.77 -7.89 5.63
CA CYS A 54 26.72 -7.49 7.04
C CYS A 54 25.46 -7.98 7.76
N ARG A 55 24.31 -7.99 7.07
CA ARG A 55 23.04 -8.48 7.62
C ARG A 55 23.09 -9.99 7.86
N GLU A 56 23.55 -10.75 6.89
CA GLU A 56 23.66 -12.21 7.00
C GLU A 56 24.67 -12.61 8.08
N LEU A 57 25.80 -11.88 8.19
CA LEU A 57 26.81 -12.11 9.22
C LEU A 57 26.20 -11.97 10.63
N PHE A 58 25.32 -11.00 10.83
CA PHE A 58 24.60 -10.84 12.11
C PHE A 58 23.65 -12.01 12.40
N THR A 59 22.97 -12.54 11.37
CA THR A 59 22.16 -13.77 11.51
C THR A 59 23.02 -14.95 11.94
N TYR A 60 24.19 -15.13 11.31
CA TYR A 60 25.14 -16.18 11.70
C TYR A 60 25.64 -16.01 13.13
N PHE A 61 25.93 -14.78 13.59
CA PHE A 61 26.30 -14.52 14.98
C PHE A 61 25.24 -14.98 15.97
N LYS A 62 23.97 -14.61 15.72
CA LYS A 62 22.85 -15.04 16.58
C LYS A 62 22.72 -16.56 16.62
N ALA A 63 22.81 -17.19 15.45
CA ALA A 63 22.74 -18.64 15.35
C ALA A 63 23.86 -19.27 16.18
N TYR A 64 25.13 -18.89 15.97
CA TYR A 64 26.27 -19.46 16.69
C TYR A 64 26.23 -19.25 18.19
N ILE A 65 25.91 -18.05 18.68
CA ILE A 65 25.81 -17.78 20.12
C ILE A 65 24.77 -18.71 20.78
N LYS A 66 23.61 -18.89 20.15
CA LYS A 66 22.55 -19.78 20.66
C LYS A 66 23.01 -21.23 20.82
N ILE A 67 23.92 -21.72 19.96
CA ILE A 67 24.48 -23.07 20.10
C ILE A 67 25.41 -23.17 21.31
N TYR A 68 26.07 -22.07 21.68
CA TYR A 68 26.99 -22.00 22.83
C TYR A 68 26.30 -21.62 24.14
N GLU A 69 24.99 -21.36 24.14
CA GLU A 69 24.23 -21.07 25.36
C GLU A 69 23.98 -22.32 26.24
N SER A 70 24.21 -23.53 25.73
CA SER A 70 24.18 -24.75 26.55
C SER A 70 25.47 -24.93 27.37
N ASP A 71 25.37 -25.51 28.57
CA ASP A 71 26.50 -25.85 29.47
C ASP A 71 27.51 -26.85 28.88
N THR A 72 27.24 -27.34 27.66
CA THR A 72 28.12 -28.24 26.92
C THR A 72 28.48 -27.62 25.56
N LEU A 73 29.76 -27.77 25.17
CA LEU A 73 30.19 -27.45 23.82
C LEU A 73 29.41 -28.32 22.84
N PRO A 74 28.74 -27.73 21.83
CA PRO A 74 27.99 -28.50 20.86
C PRO A 74 28.92 -29.39 20.03
N GLU A 75 28.45 -30.59 19.72
CA GLU A 75 29.19 -31.46 18.81
C GLU A 75 29.30 -30.82 17.41
N PRO A 76 30.41 -31.05 16.66
CA PRO A 76 30.62 -30.45 15.34
C PRO A 76 29.46 -30.62 14.34
N ARG A 77 28.63 -31.66 14.53
CA ARG A 77 27.40 -31.89 13.76
C ARG A 77 26.32 -30.82 13.99
N SER A 78 26.11 -30.42 15.24
CA SER A 78 25.15 -29.37 15.63
C SER A 78 25.55 -27.98 15.07
N MET A 79 26.86 -27.71 14.98
CA MET A 79 27.35 -26.46 14.38
C MET A 79 27.07 -26.37 12.86
N LEU A 80 27.17 -27.50 12.14
CA LEU A 80 26.82 -27.56 10.72
C LEU A 80 25.32 -27.37 10.50
N GLU A 81 24.49 -28.00 11.34
CA GLU A 81 23.02 -27.85 11.29
C GLU A 81 22.59 -26.40 11.54
N ALA A 82 23.17 -25.72 12.52
CA ALA A 82 22.86 -24.31 12.77
C ALA A 82 23.35 -23.38 11.64
N THR A 83 24.48 -23.71 11.00
CA THR A 83 24.94 -22.97 9.82
C THR A 83 23.98 -23.17 8.63
N ALA A 84 23.45 -24.40 8.48
CA ALA A 84 22.45 -24.72 7.47
C ALA A 84 21.13 -23.99 7.73
N GLU A 85 20.64 -23.97 8.97
CA GLU A 85 19.46 -23.21 9.36
C GLU A 85 19.62 -21.72 9.04
N ALA A 86 20.73 -21.10 9.48
CA ALA A 86 20.99 -19.68 9.23
C ALA A 86 21.05 -19.36 7.73
N ASN A 87 21.66 -20.24 6.92
CA ASN A 87 21.75 -20.06 5.48
C ASN A 87 20.36 -20.15 4.80
N ASN A 88 19.53 -21.13 5.18
CA ASN A 88 18.16 -21.25 4.67
C ASN A 88 17.29 -20.05 5.07
N LEU A 89 17.42 -19.55 6.30
CA LEU A 89 16.69 -18.35 6.76
C LEU A 89 17.09 -17.09 5.99
N ASN A 90 18.39 -16.90 5.74
CA ASN A 90 18.86 -15.77 4.91
C ASN A 90 18.35 -15.88 3.46
N ALA A 91 18.26 -17.10 2.91
CA ALA A 91 17.67 -17.34 1.59
C ALA A 91 16.17 -16.96 1.56
N ILE A 92 15.40 -17.29 2.60
CA ILE A 92 14.00 -16.86 2.74
C ILE A 92 13.90 -15.33 2.71
N LEU A 93 14.67 -14.64 3.55
CA LEU A 93 14.64 -13.17 3.66
C LEU A 93 14.96 -12.52 2.31
N THR A 94 15.99 -13.00 1.61
CA THR A 94 16.37 -12.50 0.29
C THR A 94 15.24 -12.64 -0.73
N CYS A 95 14.53 -13.77 -0.73
CA CYS A 95 13.41 -14.00 -1.64
C CYS A 95 12.19 -13.14 -1.29
N GLN A 96 11.92 -12.92 -0.01
CA GLN A 96 10.84 -12.04 0.47
C GLN A 96 11.10 -10.58 0.08
N GLU A 97 12.34 -10.10 0.20
CA GLU A 97 12.71 -8.74 -0.20
C GLU A 97 12.56 -8.53 -1.70
N MET A 98 13.06 -9.48 -2.50
CA MET A 98 12.86 -9.48 -3.96
C MET A 98 11.38 -9.42 -4.34
N TYR A 99 10.56 -10.27 -3.72
CA TYR A 99 9.12 -10.31 -3.99
C TYR A 99 8.45 -8.98 -3.61
N SER A 100 8.75 -8.45 -2.43
CA SER A 100 8.17 -7.20 -1.92
C SER A 100 8.56 -6.00 -2.78
N GLU A 101 9.81 -5.94 -3.22
CA GLU A 101 10.28 -4.87 -4.11
C GLU A 101 9.56 -4.93 -5.47
N ALA A 102 9.44 -6.12 -6.06
CA ALA A 102 8.75 -6.30 -7.34
C ALA A 102 7.25 -5.99 -7.26
N MET A 103 6.55 -6.47 -6.22
CA MET A 103 5.13 -6.17 -6.02
C MET A 103 4.90 -4.70 -5.67
N SER A 104 5.76 -4.08 -4.86
CA SER A 104 5.66 -2.65 -4.53
C SER A 104 5.84 -1.76 -5.78
N LYS A 105 6.69 -2.15 -6.73
CA LYS A 105 6.80 -1.42 -8.01
C LYS A 105 5.51 -1.43 -8.82
N ILE A 106 4.69 -2.47 -8.67
CA ILE A 106 3.43 -2.67 -9.39
C ILE A 106 2.27 -2.02 -8.64
N CYS A 107 2.00 -2.45 -7.40
CA CYS A 107 0.82 -2.05 -6.62
C CYS A 107 1.16 -1.35 -5.28
N GLY A 108 2.38 -0.86 -5.11
CA GLY A 108 2.83 -0.15 -3.90
C GLY A 108 2.04 1.14 -3.62
N PRO A 109 2.22 1.79 -2.46
CA PRO A 109 1.36 2.88 -1.98
C PRO A 109 1.13 4.01 -2.99
N ASP A 110 2.20 4.40 -3.70
CA ASP A 110 2.19 5.50 -4.67
C ASP A 110 1.65 5.11 -6.07
N ARG A 111 1.24 3.85 -6.24
CA ARG A 111 0.72 3.32 -7.50
C ARG A 111 -0.81 3.35 -7.53
N PRO A 112 -1.42 3.65 -8.70
CA PRO A 112 -2.87 3.61 -8.86
C PRO A 112 -3.42 2.18 -8.69
N TYR A 113 -4.75 2.08 -8.61
CA TYR A 113 -5.44 0.80 -8.61
C TYR A 113 -5.11 -0.03 -9.87
N ILE A 114 -4.92 -1.33 -9.68
CA ILE A 114 -4.70 -2.30 -10.76
C ILE A 114 -5.84 -3.31 -10.77
N ASN A 115 -6.23 -3.76 -11.95
CA ASN A 115 -7.24 -4.81 -12.10
C ASN A 115 -6.81 -6.10 -11.35
N PRO A 116 -7.72 -6.78 -10.63
CA PRO A 116 -7.39 -8.01 -9.91
C PRO A 116 -6.76 -9.10 -10.79
N THR A 117 -7.19 -9.24 -12.05
CA THR A 117 -6.63 -10.24 -12.98
C THR A 117 -5.17 -9.95 -13.32
N ASP A 118 -4.82 -8.69 -13.54
CA ASP A 118 -3.44 -8.27 -13.82
C ASP A 118 -2.56 -8.38 -12.57
N LEU A 119 -3.13 -8.05 -11.40
CA LEU A 119 -2.46 -8.20 -10.11
C LEU A 119 -2.14 -9.67 -9.83
N ASP A 120 -3.07 -10.58 -10.13
CA ASP A 120 -2.88 -12.02 -9.94
C ASP A 120 -1.82 -12.58 -10.89
N ALA A 121 -1.80 -12.11 -12.15
CA ALA A 121 -0.76 -12.47 -13.11
C ALA A 121 0.64 -11.98 -12.64
N ALA A 122 0.71 -10.75 -12.13
CA ALA A 122 1.93 -10.17 -11.57
C ALA A 122 2.40 -10.92 -10.31
N HIS A 123 1.47 -11.24 -9.41
CA HIS A 123 1.74 -12.05 -8.22
C HIS A 123 2.32 -13.42 -8.62
N LEU A 124 1.64 -14.14 -9.52
CA LEU A 124 2.07 -15.47 -9.93
C LEU A 124 3.46 -15.47 -10.59
N LYS A 125 3.74 -14.45 -11.42
CA LYS A 125 5.05 -14.28 -12.04
C LYS A 125 6.15 -14.05 -10.99
N THR A 126 5.91 -13.13 -10.06
CA THR A 126 6.88 -12.75 -9.02
C THR A 126 7.07 -13.88 -8.00
N TYR A 127 5.99 -14.58 -7.65
CA TYR A 127 6.00 -15.77 -6.80
C TYR A 127 6.88 -16.88 -7.38
N LYS A 128 6.69 -17.22 -8.67
CA LYS A 128 7.52 -18.23 -9.35
C LYS A 128 8.98 -17.81 -9.38
N ALA A 129 9.27 -16.55 -9.68
CA ALA A 129 10.64 -16.03 -9.68
C ALA A 129 11.31 -16.11 -8.30
N ALA A 130 10.58 -15.79 -7.22
CA ALA A 130 11.10 -15.89 -5.86
C ALA A 130 11.38 -17.35 -5.43
N VAL A 131 10.49 -18.27 -5.81
CA VAL A 131 10.68 -19.72 -5.56
C VAL A 131 11.87 -20.26 -6.36
N GLU A 132 11.99 -19.90 -7.64
CA GLU A 132 13.14 -20.27 -8.46
C GLU A 132 14.43 -19.72 -7.87
N LYS A 133 14.43 -18.44 -7.45
CA LYS A 133 15.57 -17.82 -6.77
C LYS A 133 15.99 -18.61 -5.54
N PHE A 134 15.04 -19.00 -4.67
CA PHE A 134 15.33 -19.81 -3.50
C PHE A 134 16.05 -21.11 -3.85
N ASN A 135 15.60 -21.81 -4.89
CA ASN A 135 16.21 -23.06 -5.35
C ASN A 135 17.64 -22.85 -5.89
N THR A 136 17.90 -21.74 -6.57
CA THR A 136 19.25 -21.41 -7.11
C THR A 136 20.26 -20.98 -6.06
N ILE A 137 19.82 -20.50 -4.88
CA ILE A 137 20.75 -20.13 -3.80
C ILE A 137 21.41 -21.42 -3.27
N PRO A 138 22.74 -21.51 -3.23
CA PRO A 138 23.41 -22.70 -2.72
C PRO A 138 23.29 -22.75 -1.19
N LYS A 139 22.65 -23.83 -0.71
CA LYS A 139 22.27 -24.03 0.69
C LYS A 139 23.01 -25.20 1.32
N MET A 140 23.33 -25.11 2.60
CA MET A 140 23.87 -26.23 3.38
C MET A 140 22.73 -27.15 3.86
N GLY A 141 23.01 -28.43 4.11
CA GLY A 141 22.04 -29.41 4.66
C GLY A 141 21.31 -30.28 3.62
N GLY A 142 21.50 -30.03 2.33
CA GLY A 142 20.87 -30.79 1.25
C GLY A 142 19.40 -30.40 0.98
N GLU A 143 18.81 -30.98 -0.08
CA GLU A 143 17.45 -30.61 -0.51
C GLU A 143 16.38 -31.00 0.51
N ALA A 144 16.54 -32.13 1.22
CA ALA A 144 15.60 -32.58 2.24
C ALA A 144 15.47 -31.60 3.42
N PHE A 145 16.60 -31.05 3.90
CA PHE A 145 16.59 -30.04 4.95
C PHE A 145 16.00 -28.71 4.47
N SER A 146 16.23 -28.37 3.20
CA SER A 146 15.73 -27.12 2.61
C SER A 146 14.24 -27.15 2.26
N ALA A 147 13.63 -28.34 2.13
CA ALA A 147 12.23 -28.51 1.75
C ALA A 147 11.26 -27.81 2.71
N ASP A 148 11.47 -27.95 4.04
CA ASP A 148 10.64 -27.29 5.05
C ASP A 148 10.72 -25.76 4.95
N TYR A 149 11.92 -25.22 4.70
CA TYR A 149 12.13 -23.78 4.50
C TYR A 149 11.51 -23.28 3.19
N LEU A 150 11.51 -24.10 2.14
CA LEU A 150 10.84 -23.80 0.89
C LEU A 150 9.31 -23.70 1.08
N GLU A 151 8.69 -24.63 1.80
CA GLU A 151 7.26 -24.55 2.11
C GLU A 151 6.94 -23.31 2.96
N ARG A 152 7.76 -23.02 3.97
CA ARG A 152 7.62 -21.78 4.76
C ARG A 152 7.73 -20.52 3.90
N LEU A 153 8.64 -20.48 2.93
CA LEU A 153 8.74 -19.38 1.96
C LEU A 153 7.45 -19.26 1.15
N LYS A 154 6.96 -20.37 0.58
CA LYS A 154 5.73 -20.37 -0.23
C LYS A 154 4.53 -19.85 0.55
N GLU A 155 4.36 -20.26 1.80
CA GLU A 155 3.30 -19.76 2.68
C GLU A 155 3.44 -18.26 2.95
N THR A 156 4.65 -17.80 3.26
CA THR A 156 4.90 -16.38 3.51
C THR A 156 4.60 -15.53 2.26
N LEU A 157 5.02 -15.97 1.08
CA LEU A 157 4.75 -15.26 -0.17
C LEU A 157 3.25 -15.21 -0.51
N LYS A 158 2.49 -16.26 -0.18
CA LYS A 158 1.03 -16.25 -0.31
C LYS A 158 0.40 -15.20 0.61
N GLN A 159 0.83 -15.14 1.87
CA GLN A 159 0.36 -14.14 2.82
C GLN A 159 0.64 -12.71 2.35
N LEU A 160 1.87 -12.41 1.92
CA LEU A 160 2.18 -11.11 1.33
C LEU A 160 1.33 -10.81 0.08
N GLY A 161 1.03 -11.82 -0.74
CA GLY A 161 0.12 -11.69 -1.89
C GLY A 161 -1.28 -11.21 -1.48
N GLU A 162 -1.86 -11.80 -0.44
CA GLU A 162 -3.15 -11.36 0.09
C GLU A 162 -3.09 -9.95 0.65
N ASP A 163 -2.00 -9.58 1.34
CA ASP A 163 -1.81 -8.22 1.86
C ASP A 163 -1.77 -7.18 0.73
N TYR A 164 -1.11 -7.49 -0.39
CA TYR A 164 -1.12 -6.62 -1.58
C TYR A 164 -2.49 -6.56 -2.25
N ARG A 165 -3.25 -7.66 -2.32
CA ARG A 165 -4.63 -7.66 -2.82
C ARG A 165 -5.56 -6.79 -1.97
N MET A 166 -5.50 -6.94 -0.65
CA MET A 166 -6.25 -6.11 0.28
C MET A 166 -5.85 -4.63 0.20
N SER A 167 -4.57 -4.35 0.01
CA SER A 167 -4.08 -2.97 -0.16
C SER A 167 -4.54 -2.36 -1.48
N ASN A 168 -4.57 -3.14 -2.56
CA ASN A 168 -5.05 -2.70 -3.86
C ASN A 168 -6.58 -2.48 -3.87
N SER A 169 -7.36 -3.36 -3.23
CA SER A 169 -8.83 -3.20 -3.18
C SER A 169 -9.28 -1.93 -2.45
N LYS A 170 -8.49 -1.45 -1.48
CA LYS A 170 -8.71 -0.15 -0.81
C LYS A 170 -8.52 1.05 -1.75
N LYS A 171 -7.79 0.88 -2.85
CA LYS A 171 -7.56 1.92 -3.86
C LYS A 171 -8.62 1.97 -4.94
N ASP A 172 -9.63 1.10 -4.89
CA ASP A 172 -10.71 1.08 -5.88
C ASP A 172 -11.57 2.36 -5.75
N ILE A 173 -11.16 3.39 -6.49
CA ILE A 173 -11.77 4.72 -6.53
C ILE A 173 -13.23 4.61 -7.02
N PHE A 174 -13.52 3.70 -7.94
CA PHE A 174 -14.88 3.54 -8.46
C PHE A 174 -15.84 3.04 -7.39
N LYS A 175 -15.39 2.15 -6.50
CA LYS A 175 -16.20 1.73 -5.35
C LYS A 175 -16.46 2.86 -4.37
N THR A 176 -15.49 3.75 -4.16
CA THR A 176 -15.60 4.89 -3.22
C THR A 176 -16.45 6.04 -3.76
N PHE A 177 -16.40 6.34 -5.07
CA PHE A 177 -17.12 7.47 -5.67
C PHE A 177 -18.52 7.12 -6.21
N ARG A 178 -18.89 5.84 -6.23
CA ARG A 178 -20.21 5.38 -6.71
C ARG A 178 -21.38 6.00 -5.95
N THR A 179 -21.38 5.91 -4.63
CA THR A 179 -22.48 6.41 -3.77
C THR A 179 -22.70 7.92 -3.90
N PRO A 180 -21.67 8.79 -3.81
CA PRO A 180 -21.88 10.23 -3.97
C PRO A 180 -22.31 10.60 -5.39
N ALA A 181 -21.86 9.87 -6.43
CA ALA A 181 -22.32 10.08 -7.79
C ALA A 181 -23.81 9.74 -7.95
N VAL A 182 -24.28 8.59 -7.44
CA VAL A 182 -25.70 8.21 -7.49
C VAL A 182 -26.58 9.23 -6.77
N LEU A 183 -26.19 9.64 -5.55
CA LEU A 183 -26.92 10.66 -4.79
C LEU A 183 -26.95 12.01 -5.52
N ALA A 184 -25.86 12.43 -6.17
CA ALA A 184 -25.81 13.66 -6.95
C ALA A 184 -26.76 13.63 -8.16
N VAL A 185 -26.84 12.50 -8.89
CA VAL A 185 -27.79 12.36 -10.01
C VAL A 185 -29.24 12.38 -9.52
N VAL A 186 -29.53 11.71 -8.39
CA VAL A 186 -30.87 11.75 -7.76
C VAL A 186 -31.25 13.18 -7.40
N LEU A 187 -30.33 13.93 -6.77
CA LEU A 187 -30.54 15.35 -6.43
C LEU A 187 -30.83 16.19 -7.68
N LEU A 188 -30.09 15.98 -8.78
CA LEU A 188 -30.29 16.68 -10.03
C LEU A 188 -31.66 16.40 -10.65
N ILE A 189 -32.10 15.14 -10.67
CA ILE A 189 -33.41 14.76 -11.21
C ILE A 189 -34.53 15.42 -10.40
N PHE A 190 -34.50 15.28 -9.07
CA PHE A 190 -35.53 15.89 -8.23
C PHE A 190 -35.53 17.41 -8.34
N HIS A 191 -34.37 18.05 -8.45
CA HIS A 191 -34.25 19.50 -8.64
C HIS A 191 -34.94 19.98 -9.94
N ILE A 192 -34.75 19.24 -11.03
CA ILE A 192 -35.41 19.55 -12.32
C ILE A 192 -36.93 19.39 -12.18
N ILE A 193 -37.41 18.30 -11.55
CA ILE A 193 -38.86 18.05 -11.44
C ILE A 193 -39.54 19.07 -10.52
N THR A 194 -38.92 19.42 -9.38
CA THR A 194 -39.44 20.48 -8.49
C THR A 194 -39.47 21.83 -9.20
N GLY A 195 -38.40 22.19 -9.92
CA GLY A 195 -38.33 23.44 -10.67
C GLY A 195 -39.37 23.53 -11.79
N LEU A 196 -39.61 22.44 -12.53
CA LEU A 196 -40.67 22.37 -13.54
C LEU A 196 -42.07 22.48 -12.90
N SER A 197 -42.28 21.84 -11.74
CA SER A 197 -43.57 21.89 -11.05
C SER A 197 -43.90 23.30 -10.53
N GLU A 198 -42.89 24.03 -10.05
CA GLU A 198 -43.00 25.44 -9.66
C GLU A 198 -43.29 26.34 -10.86
N PHE A 199 -42.62 26.11 -11.99
CA PHE A 199 -42.87 26.85 -13.23
C PHE A 199 -44.31 26.71 -13.73
N VAL A 200 -44.92 25.53 -13.58
CA VAL A 200 -46.32 25.27 -13.96
C VAL A 200 -47.31 25.86 -12.93
N GLY A 201 -46.85 26.27 -11.74
CA GLY A 201 -47.68 26.83 -10.67
C GLY A 201 -48.31 25.78 -9.73
N LEU A 202 -47.81 24.53 -9.74
CA LEU A 202 -48.28 23.45 -8.87
C LEU A 202 -47.56 23.47 -7.51
N SER A 203 -47.75 24.53 -6.74
CA SER A 203 -47.03 24.78 -5.48
C SER A 203 -47.16 23.65 -4.44
N MET A 204 -48.36 23.07 -4.30
CA MET A 204 -48.61 21.96 -3.36
C MET A 204 -47.88 20.67 -3.77
N VAL A 205 -47.74 20.43 -5.08
CA VAL A 205 -47.02 19.26 -5.62
C VAL A 205 -45.52 19.46 -5.48
N SER A 206 -45.00 20.67 -5.74
CA SER A 206 -43.57 20.99 -5.53
C SER A 206 -43.14 20.73 -4.08
N GLY A 207 -43.94 21.16 -3.11
CA GLY A 207 -43.61 20.96 -1.69
C GLY A 207 -43.45 19.49 -1.28
N ILE A 208 -44.33 18.61 -1.77
CA ILE A 208 -44.24 17.16 -1.51
C ILE A 208 -43.01 16.57 -2.21
N LEU A 209 -42.73 17.02 -3.45
CA LEU A 209 -41.61 16.52 -4.23
C LEU A 209 -40.24 17.05 -3.79
N ALA A 210 -40.21 18.13 -3.00
CA ALA A 210 -39.00 18.67 -2.39
C ALA A 210 -38.53 17.85 -1.17
N LEU A 211 -39.42 17.12 -0.48
CA LEU A 211 -39.05 16.27 0.66
C LEU A 211 -38.00 15.19 0.32
N PRO A 212 -38.16 14.35 -0.72
CA PRO A 212 -37.13 13.38 -1.09
C PRO A 212 -35.81 14.03 -1.52
N PHE A 213 -35.84 15.23 -2.09
CA PHE A 213 -34.64 16.00 -2.39
C PHE A 213 -33.86 16.35 -1.12
N TYR A 214 -34.52 16.90 -0.09
CA TYR A 214 -33.86 17.22 1.18
C TYR A 214 -33.37 15.97 1.92
N ILE A 215 -34.11 14.86 1.86
CA ILE A 215 -33.67 13.58 2.43
C ILE A 215 -32.38 13.11 1.74
N ALA A 216 -32.34 13.10 0.40
CA ALA A 216 -31.13 12.72 -0.35
C ALA A 216 -29.95 13.66 -0.08
N LEU A 217 -30.21 14.95 0.12
CA LEU A 217 -29.20 15.96 0.43
C LEU A 217 -28.58 15.70 1.82
N ILE A 218 -29.42 15.47 2.83
CA ILE A 218 -28.97 15.11 4.18
C ILE A 218 -28.18 13.79 4.12
N SER A 219 -28.68 12.77 3.42
CA SER A 219 -27.96 11.50 3.24
C SER A 219 -26.58 11.67 2.60
N LEU A 220 -26.44 12.56 1.60
CA LEU A 220 -25.14 12.87 0.99
C LEU A 220 -24.17 13.53 1.97
N PHE A 221 -24.63 14.52 2.73
CA PHE A 221 -23.79 15.18 3.75
C PHE A 221 -23.42 14.24 4.90
N THR A 222 -24.37 13.43 5.36
CA THR A 222 -24.11 12.39 6.36
C THR A 222 -23.09 11.39 5.83
N TRP A 223 -23.22 10.91 4.59
CA TRP A 223 -22.24 10.01 3.98
C TRP A 223 -20.85 10.67 3.86
N LEU A 224 -20.77 11.91 3.37
CA LEU A 224 -19.50 12.67 3.28
C LEU A 224 -18.82 12.82 4.65
N PHE A 225 -19.60 13.17 5.67
CA PHE A 225 -19.10 13.32 7.04
C PHE A 225 -18.60 11.99 7.62
N LEU A 226 -19.33 10.90 7.43
CA LEU A 226 -18.94 9.57 7.91
C LEU A 226 -17.73 9.03 7.16
N SER A 227 -17.67 9.19 5.83
CA SER A 227 -16.53 8.76 5.02
C SER A 227 -15.25 9.57 5.31
N TYR A 228 -15.38 10.84 5.74
CA TYR A 228 -14.24 11.65 6.17
C TYR A 228 -13.79 11.34 7.60
N THR A 229 -14.74 11.16 8.53
CA THR A 229 -14.43 10.96 9.96
C THR A 229 -14.16 9.50 10.34
N GLY A 230 -14.60 8.54 9.52
CA GLY A 230 -14.47 7.10 9.77
C GLY A 230 -15.27 6.59 10.98
N ARG A 231 -16.13 7.43 11.59
CA ARG A 231 -16.95 7.05 12.75
C ARG A 231 -18.24 6.37 12.25
N ALA A 232 -18.61 5.25 12.86
CA ALA A 232 -19.80 4.46 12.53
C ALA A 232 -19.89 3.99 11.05
N PRO A 233 -19.01 3.06 10.61
CA PRO A 233 -19.02 2.54 9.24
C PRO A 233 -20.32 1.81 8.86
N GLU A 234 -21.10 1.36 9.84
CA GLU A 234 -22.39 0.71 9.65
C GLU A 234 -23.43 1.63 8.99
N LEU A 235 -23.47 2.90 9.40
CA LEU A 235 -24.42 3.88 8.84
C LEU A 235 -24.03 4.31 7.42
N ALA A 236 -22.72 4.44 7.14
CA ALA A 236 -22.23 4.67 5.78
C ALA A 236 -22.57 3.50 4.85
N SER A 237 -22.39 2.26 5.33
CA SER A 237 -22.75 1.04 4.61
C SER A 237 -24.26 0.96 4.31
N ALA A 238 -25.13 1.38 5.23
CA ALA A 238 -26.58 1.44 5.00
C ALA A 238 -26.96 2.44 3.88
N ILE A 239 -26.25 3.58 3.80
CA ILE A 239 -26.43 4.55 2.71
C ILE A 239 -25.91 3.96 1.39
N ASP A 240 -24.75 3.29 1.39
CA ASP A 240 -24.20 2.62 0.21
C ASP A 240 -25.16 1.55 -0.34
N GLN A 241 -25.78 0.74 0.54
CA GLN A 241 -26.80 -0.25 0.15
C GLN A 241 -28.04 0.42 -0.46
N SER A 242 -28.49 1.53 0.11
CA SER A 242 -29.63 2.29 -0.41
C SER A 242 -29.34 2.85 -1.81
N ALA A 243 -28.16 3.43 -2.01
CA ALA A 243 -27.71 3.90 -3.32
C ALA A 243 -27.58 2.75 -4.33
N GLU A 244 -27.16 1.57 -3.89
CA GLU A 244 -27.07 0.37 -4.72
C GLU A 244 -28.45 -0.14 -5.18
N ILE A 245 -29.47 -0.03 -4.33
CA ILE A 245 -30.85 -0.35 -4.74
C ILE A 245 -31.34 0.66 -5.80
N VAL A 246 -31.06 1.94 -5.61
CA VAL A 246 -31.48 3.00 -6.53
C VAL A 246 -30.83 2.82 -7.91
N ILE A 247 -29.52 2.58 -7.97
CA ILE A 247 -28.83 2.36 -9.26
C ILE A 247 -29.36 1.11 -9.97
N ASN A 248 -29.56 0.00 -9.25
CA ASN A 248 -29.99 -1.25 -9.86
C ASN A 248 -31.46 -1.25 -10.29
N LYS A 249 -32.35 -0.62 -9.52
CA LYS A 249 -33.80 -0.65 -9.78
C LYS A 249 -34.31 0.53 -10.61
N VAL A 250 -33.64 1.68 -10.58
CA VAL A 250 -34.12 2.90 -11.24
C VAL A 250 -33.24 3.25 -12.43
N PHE A 251 -31.92 3.39 -12.21
CA PHE A 251 -31.02 3.86 -13.26
C PHE A 251 -30.72 2.81 -14.32
N ASN A 252 -30.31 1.60 -13.95
CA ASN A 252 -29.98 0.54 -14.91
C ASN A 252 -31.13 0.21 -15.88
N PRO A 253 -32.38 -0.01 -15.43
CA PRO A 253 -33.49 -0.23 -16.35
C PRO A 253 -33.84 1.02 -17.17
N ALA A 254 -33.76 2.23 -16.61
CA ALA A 254 -33.99 3.46 -17.37
C ALA A 254 -32.96 3.64 -18.49
N ILE A 255 -31.68 3.36 -18.21
CA ILE A 255 -30.59 3.40 -19.20
C ILE A 255 -30.80 2.32 -20.27
N GLN A 256 -31.26 1.12 -19.92
CA GLN A 256 -31.55 0.09 -20.92
C GLN A 256 -32.77 0.44 -21.80
N ILE A 257 -33.82 1.04 -21.23
CA ILE A 257 -35.00 1.47 -21.98
C ILE A 257 -34.66 2.63 -22.93
N VAL A 258 -33.88 3.61 -22.45
CA VAL A 258 -33.40 4.73 -23.27
C VAL A 258 -32.36 4.27 -24.29
N GLY A 259 -31.48 3.34 -23.92
CA GLY A 259 -30.44 2.76 -24.78
C GLY A 259 -31.01 1.90 -25.90
N ASN A 260 -32.03 1.07 -25.62
CA ASN A 260 -32.74 0.31 -26.65
C ASN A 260 -33.53 1.23 -27.60
N ARG A 261 -34.11 2.33 -27.10
CA ARG A 261 -34.77 3.35 -27.93
C ARG A 261 -33.77 4.19 -28.74
N GLY A 262 -32.60 4.47 -28.18
CA GLY A 262 -31.49 5.15 -28.85
C GLY A 262 -30.91 4.29 -29.98
N MET A 263 -30.73 2.99 -29.76
CA MET A 263 -30.30 2.06 -30.80
C MET A 263 -31.31 1.95 -31.96
N THR A 264 -32.62 2.01 -31.70
CA THR A 264 -33.62 2.05 -32.80
C THR A 264 -33.59 3.34 -33.63
N HIS A 265 -33.00 4.43 -33.12
CA HIS A 265 -32.80 5.68 -33.86
C HIS A 265 -31.39 5.85 -34.44
N LEU A 266 -30.42 5.03 -34.02
CA LEU A 266 -29.02 5.07 -34.48
C LEU A 266 -28.69 4.09 -35.62
N VAL A 267 -29.62 3.20 -36.02
CA VAL A 267 -29.46 2.36 -37.23
C VAL A 267 -29.42 3.20 -38.54
N ASN A 268 -29.73 4.50 -38.48
CA ASN A 268 -29.65 5.43 -39.64
C ASN A 268 -28.48 6.44 -39.60
N GLY A 269 -27.46 6.27 -38.76
CA GLY A 269 -26.31 7.18 -38.73
C GLY A 269 -25.02 6.55 -38.25
N ASN A 270 -23.97 6.64 -39.08
CA ASN A 270 -22.65 6.06 -38.84
C ASN A 270 -21.92 6.60 -37.59
N ILE A 271 -21.48 5.64 -36.75
CA ILE A 271 -20.24 5.50 -35.95
C ILE A 271 -19.50 6.76 -35.45
N VAL A 272 -19.21 6.82 -34.13
CA VAL A 272 -17.84 7.01 -33.56
C VAL A 272 -17.77 6.38 -32.15
N LEU A 273 -16.81 5.48 -31.93
CA LEU A 273 -16.35 4.99 -30.61
C LEU A 273 -15.52 6.09 -29.95
N ILE A 274 -15.91 6.56 -28.77
CA ILE A 274 -15.16 7.56 -27.98
C ILE A 274 -14.25 6.82 -26.99
N GLU A 275 -12.95 7.08 -27.10
CA GLU A 275 -11.89 6.59 -26.21
C GLU A 275 -12.10 7.02 -24.75
N GLN A 276 -11.86 6.08 -23.82
CA GLN A 276 -12.16 6.18 -22.39
C GLN A 276 -11.19 7.06 -21.55
N HIS A 277 -10.38 7.92 -22.15
CA HIS A 277 -9.31 8.63 -21.43
C HIS A 277 -9.66 10.09 -21.02
N GLU A 278 -10.76 10.67 -21.52
CA GLU A 278 -11.13 12.08 -21.25
C GLU A 278 -12.20 12.28 -20.16
N VAL A 279 -12.87 11.21 -19.73
CA VAL A 279 -13.97 11.27 -18.76
C VAL A 279 -13.49 11.53 -17.32
N GLU A 280 -12.23 11.20 -17.03
CA GLU A 280 -11.65 11.27 -15.68
C GLU A 280 -11.37 12.71 -15.20
N ILE A 281 -11.08 13.62 -16.12
CA ILE A 281 -10.84 15.05 -15.83
C ILE A 281 -12.16 15.84 -15.84
N GLN A 282 -13.08 15.50 -16.75
CA GLN A 282 -14.38 16.16 -16.83
C GLN A 282 -15.28 15.86 -15.61
N LEU A 283 -15.26 14.65 -15.03
CA LEU A 283 -16.07 14.39 -13.83
C LEU A 283 -15.51 15.07 -12.56
N ARG A 284 -14.18 15.16 -12.40
CA ARG A 284 -13.58 15.94 -11.31
C ARG A 284 -13.95 17.42 -11.41
N GLY A 285 -13.92 17.97 -12.63
CA GLY A 285 -14.35 19.33 -12.91
C GLY A 285 -15.86 19.53 -12.69
N CYS A 286 -16.71 18.67 -13.24
CA CYS A 286 -18.16 18.81 -13.17
C CYS A 286 -18.70 18.63 -11.75
N VAL A 287 -18.19 17.70 -10.94
CA VAL A 287 -18.62 17.54 -9.54
C VAL A 287 -18.17 18.72 -8.68
N PHE A 288 -16.94 19.22 -8.87
CA PHE A 288 -16.45 20.37 -8.12
C PHE A 288 -17.14 21.67 -8.55
N VAL A 289 -17.46 21.83 -9.84
CA VAL A 289 -18.24 22.96 -10.37
C VAL A 289 -19.69 22.88 -9.94
N PHE A 290 -20.31 21.69 -9.90
CA PHE A 290 -21.68 21.50 -9.42
C PHE A 290 -21.79 21.74 -7.91
N ILE A 291 -20.81 21.29 -7.12
CA ILE A 291 -20.70 21.64 -5.70
C ILE A 291 -20.54 23.15 -5.53
N LYS A 292 -19.69 23.81 -6.34
CA LYS A 292 -19.44 25.24 -6.20
C LYS A 292 -20.60 26.11 -6.68
N TYR A 293 -21.32 25.75 -7.74
CA TYR A 293 -22.45 26.54 -8.25
C TYR A 293 -23.74 26.27 -7.49
N VAL A 294 -24.10 25.00 -7.24
CA VAL A 294 -25.39 24.67 -6.64
C VAL A 294 -25.39 24.82 -5.11
N LEU A 295 -24.28 24.52 -4.40
CA LEU A 295 -24.24 24.74 -2.95
C LEU A 295 -24.08 26.21 -2.58
N LEU A 296 -23.16 26.97 -3.19
CA LEU A 296 -22.92 28.35 -2.75
C LEU A 296 -24.10 29.26 -3.07
N GLU A 297 -24.77 29.10 -4.21
CA GLU A 297 -25.86 30.00 -4.59
C GLU A 297 -27.10 29.77 -3.71
N LYS A 298 -27.44 28.52 -3.34
CA LYS A 298 -28.57 28.24 -2.44
C LYS A 298 -28.23 28.34 -0.95
N LEU A 299 -27.00 28.06 -0.48
CA LEU A 299 -26.64 28.37 0.91
C LEU A 299 -26.62 29.88 1.15
N TYR A 300 -26.15 30.68 0.18
CA TYR A 300 -26.11 32.14 0.32
C TYR A 300 -27.52 32.75 0.31
N ILE A 301 -28.41 32.26 -0.56
CA ILE A 301 -29.82 32.70 -0.58
C ILE A 301 -30.56 32.26 0.69
N HIS A 302 -30.34 31.04 1.19
CA HIS A 302 -31.00 30.60 2.43
C HIS A 302 -30.43 31.26 3.69
N ILE A 303 -29.12 31.56 3.77
CA ILE A 303 -28.53 32.28 4.91
C ILE A 303 -29.00 33.74 4.95
N ILE A 304 -29.17 34.39 3.79
CA ILE A 304 -29.70 35.76 3.73
C ILE A 304 -31.20 35.79 4.11
N TYR A 305 -32.00 34.83 3.64
CA TYR A 305 -33.42 34.76 4.03
C TYR A 305 -33.60 34.36 5.50
N PHE A 306 -32.79 33.45 6.04
CA PHE A 306 -32.86 33.06 7.46
C PHE A 306 -32.37 34.17 8.41
N SER A 307 -31.49 35.08 7.93
CA SER A 307 -31.05 36.25 8.71
C SER A 307 -32.00 37.44 8.63
N SER A 308 -32.92 37.48 7.66
CA SER A 308 -33.91 38.57 7.52
C SER A 308 -35.15 38.36 8.39
N ASP A 309 -35.56 37.10 8.64
CA ASP A 309 -36.79 36.79 9.39
C ASP A 309 -36.59 36.70 10.92
N TYR A 310 -35.36 36.81 11.42
CA TYR A 310 -35.04 36.77 12.87
C TYR A 310 -34.61 38.11 13.47
N CYS A 311 -34.58 39.20 12.69
CA CYS A 311 -34.17 40.52 13.20
C CYS A 311 -35.31 41.37 13.80
N ASP A 312 -36.57 40.97 13.69
CA ASP A 312 -37.73 41.75 14.16
C ASP A 312 -38.43 41.21 15.43
N CYS A 313 -37.85 40.23 16.14
CA CYS A 313 -38.41 39.69 17.39
C CYS A 313 -37.56 39.95 18.66
N ILE A 314 -36.60 40.88 18.61
CA ILE A 314 -35.88 41.37 19.80
C ILE A 314 -35.85 42.90 19.77
N PHE A 315 -37.01 43.54 19.86
CA PHE A 315 -37.19 44.90 20.39
C PHE A 315 -38.70 45.18 20.56
N LEU A 316 -39.31 44.53 21.56
CA LEU A 316 -40.38 45.04 22.45
C LEU A 316 -40.77 43.97 23.47
#